data_AF-A0A832GJW1-F1
#
_entry.id   AF-A0A832GJW1-F1
#
_cell.length_a   1.000
_cell.length_b   1.000
_cell.length_c   1.000
_cell.angle_alpha   90.00
_cell.angle_beta   90.00
_cell.angle_gamma   90.00
#
_symmetry.space_group_name_H-M   'P 1'
#
loop_
_entity.id
_entity.type
_entity.pdbx_description
1 polymer ?
#
loop_
_entity_poly.entity_id
_entity_poly.type
_entity_poly.pdbx_seq_one_letter_code
_entity_poly.pdbx_strand_id
1 'polypeptide(L)'
;IRLRMERAEPTLAVAVTIGIILIFVIVSLVKVLSTQGKVRLFHGGAMSGHAALGFFFALAIIVVSGDLLASVLALLLAALIAQSRVEANIHSWREVVLGSLLGVGLGALIFWLTPR
;
A
#
# COMPACT_ATOMS: atom_id res chain seq x y z
N ILE A 1 -0.21 32.14 -6.33
CA ILE A 1 0.16 30.76 -5.96
C ILE A 1 0.43 30.00 -7.25
N ARG A 2 1.64 30.11 -7.80
CA ARG A 2 2.03 29.33 -8.98
C ARG A 2 2.21 27.90 -8.48
N LEU A 3 1.23 27.05 -8.76
CA LEU A 3 1.32 25.62 -8.54
C LEU A 3 2.52 25.14 -9.36
N ARG A 4 3.62 24.92 -8.64
CA ARG A 4 4.75 24.12 -9.10
C ARG A 4 4.22 22.70 -9.21
N MET A 5 3.40 22.46 -10.23
CA MET A 5 3.33 21.17 -10.90
C MET A 5 4.71 21.03 -11.56
N GLU A 6 5.75 20.86 -10.74
CA GLU A 6 6.88 20.04 -11.11
C GLU A 6 6.23 18.78 -11.62
N ARG A 7 6.34 18.54 -12.93
CA ARG A 7 5.92 17.28 -13.53
C ARG A 7 6.56 16.24 -12.64
N ALA A 8 5.78 15.49 -11.87
CA ALA A 8 6.30 14.24 -11.35
C ALA A 8 6.91 13.57 -12.57
N GLU A 9 8.23 13.32 -12.54
CA GLU A 9 8.91 12.67 -13.64
C GLU A 9 8.02 11.52 -14.07
N PRO A 10 7.65 11.37 -15.36
CA PRO A 10 6.65 10.38 -15.78
C PRO A 10 6.94 8.99 -15.21
N THR A 11 8.23 8.71 -14.96
CA THR A 11 8.77 7.57 -14.21
C THR A 11 8.16 7.35 -12.81
N LEU A 12 8.02 8.39 -11.97
CA LEU A 12 7.46 8.27 -10.62
C LEU A 12 5.96 7.95 -10.63
N ALA A 13 5.21 8.60 -11.52
CA ALA A 13 3.78 8.30 -11.68
C ALA A 13 3.57 6.86 -12.18
N VAL A 14 4.42 6.40 -13.10
CA VAL A 14 4.44 5.01 -13.56
C VAL A 14 4.79 4.05 -12.43
N ALA A 15 5.81 4.34 -11.63
CA ALA A 15 6.22 3.52 -10.48
C ALA A 15 5.07 3.34 -9.47
N VAL A 16 4.37 4.43 -9.13
CA VAL A 16 3.21 4.38 -8.23
C VAL A 16 2.08 3.54 -8.82
N THR A 17 1.78 3.75 -10.11
CA THR A 17 0.72 3.02 -10.82
C THR A 17 1.00 1.52 -10.85
N ILE A 18 2.24 1.12 -11.18
CA ILE A 18 2.69 -0.26 -11.17
C ILE A 18 2.53 -0.87 -9.77
N GLY A 19 2.93 -0.14 -8.72
CA GLY A 19 2.80 -0.61 -7.35
C GLY A 19 1.35 -0.88 -6.94
N ILE A 20 0.41 0.00 -7.30
CA ILE A 20 -1.02 -0.20 -7.03
C ILE A 20 -1.52 -1.48 -7.72
N ILE A 21 -1.20 -1.65 -9.01
CA ILE A 21 -1.63 -2.81 -9.80
C ILE A 21 -1.05 -4.10 -9.20
N LEU A 22 0.24 -4.11 -8.89
CA LEU A 22 0.92 -5.28 -8.32
C LEU A 22 0.35 -5.65 -6.95
N ILE A 23 0.09 -4.69 -6.06
CA ILE A 23 -0.56 -4.95 -4.77
C ILE A 23 -1.93 -5.58 -4.99
N PHE A 24 -2.72 -5.02 -5.90
CA PHE A 24 -4.06 -5.55 -6.21
C PHE A 24 -3.99 -6.99 -6.72
N VAL A 25 -3.08 -7.28 -7.65
CA VAL A 25 -2.88 -8.62 -8.22
C VAL A 25 -2.40 -9.62 -7.15
N ILE A 26 -1.36 -9.27 -6.38
CA ILE A 26 -0.78 -10.14 -5.35
C ILE A 26 -1.82 -10.47 -4.27
N VAL A 27 -2.50 -9.45 -3.74
CA VAL A 27 -3.51 -9.65 -2.69
C VAL A 27 -4.68 -10.49 -3.22
N SER A 28 -5.12 -10.26 -4.46
CA SER A 28 -6.19 -11.05 -5.08
C SER A 28 -5.77 -12.51 -5.26
N LEU A 29 -4.55 -12.76 -5.73
CA LEU A 29 -4.00 -14.11 -5.91
C LEU A 29 -3.89 -14.85 -4.57
N VAL A 30 -3.32 -14.20 -3.55
CA VAL A 30 -3.20 -14.76 -2.19
C VAL A 30 -4.57 -15.15 -1.64
N LYS A 31 -5.60 -14.32 -1.83
CA LYS A 31 -6.98 -14.63 -1.40
C LYS A 31 -7.56 -15.83 -2.15
N VAL A 32 -7.39 -15.91 -3.46
CA VAL A 32 -7.89 -17.03 -4.28
C VAL A 32 -7.25 -18.35 -3.86
N LEU A 33 -5.92 -18.36 -3.68
CA LEU A 33 -5.17 -19.55 -3.28
C LEU A 33 -5.53 -19.99 -1.85
N SER A 34 -5.65 -19.05 -0.91
CA SER A 34 -5.94 -19.35 0.50
C SER A 34 -7.36 -19.87 0.71
N THR A 35 -8.30 -19.55 -0.19
CA THR A 35 -9.71 -19.95 -0.09
C THR A 35 -10.06 -21.20 -0.90
N GLN A 36 -9.08 -21.89 -1.51
CA GLN A 36 -9.33 -23.05 -2.39
C GLN A 36 -10.38 -22.74 -3.48
N GLY A 37 -10.36 -21.51 -4.00
CA GLY A 37 -11.32 -21.07 -5.02
C GLY A 37 -12.70 -20.62 -4.51
N LYS A 38 -13.00 -20.68 -3.19
CA LYS A 38 -14.20 -20.08 -2.60
C LYS A 38 -13.96 -18.60 -2.33
N VAL A 39 -14.02 -17.82 -3.40
CA VAL A 39 -13.67 -16.40 -3.45
C VAL A 39 -14.53 -15.57 -2.47
N ARG A 40 -13.95 -15.19 -1.32
CA ARG A 40 -14.48 -14.14 -0.43
C ARG A 40 -13.62 -12.88 -0.54
N LEU A 41 -13.69 -12.16 -1.67
CA LEU A 41 -12.85 -10.98 -1.93
C LEU A 41 -13.01 -9.87 -0.89
N PHE A 42 -14.23 -9.71 -0.38
CA PHE A 42 -14.61 -8.59 0.50
C PHE A 42 -14.64 -8.95 1.99
N HIS A 43 -14.24 -10.17 2.35
CA HIS A 43 -14.12 -10.60 3.75
C HIS A 43 -12.65 -10.95 4.06
N GLY A 44 -12.29 -10.99 5.34
CA GLY A 44 -10.98 -11.47 5.80
C GLY A 44 -10.67 -12.90 5.34
N GLY A 45 -9.42 -13.32 5.47
CA GLY A 45 -9.04 -14.71 5.18
C GLY A 45 -7.61 -14.96 4.74
N ALA A 46 -6.76 -13.95 4.49
CA ALA A 46 -5.35 -14.18 4.16
C ALA A 46 -4.44 -12.97 4.35
N MET A 47 -4.82 -11.80 3.81
CA MET A 47 -4.02 -10.58 3.84
C MET A 47 -4.89 -9.34 3.60
N SER A 48 -4.60 -8.23 4.27
CA SER A 48 -5.32 -6.96 4.08
C SER A 48 -4.75 -6.14 2.93
N GLY A 49 -5.50 -6.02 1.84
CA GLY A 49 -5.13 -5.15 0.71
C GLY A 49 -5.20 -3.65 1.02
N HIS A 50 -6.12 -3.23 1.90
CA HIS A 50 -6.20 -1.84 2.34
C HIS A 50 -4.97 -1.43 3.17
N ALA A 51 -4.51 -2.32 4.07
CA ALA A 51 -3.28 -2.09 4.80
C ALA A 51 -2.07 -2.06 3.87
N ALA A 52 -2.00 -2.97 2.89
CA ALA A 52 -0.93 -2.97 1.88
C ALA A 52 -0.86 -1.65 1.09
N LEU A 53 -1.99 -1.17 0.56
CA LEU A 53 -2.03 0.11 -0.16
C LEU A 53 -1.71 1.29 0.75
N GLY A 54 -2.24 1.33 1.98
CA GLY A 54 -1.99 2.42 2.93
C GLY A 54 -0.50 2.56 3.23
N PHE A 55 0.18 1.46 3.53
CA PHE A 55 1.62 1.48 3.82
C PHE A 55 2.50 1.69 2.58
N PHE A 56 2.06 1.21 1.41
CA PHE A 56 2.70 1.54 0.13
C PHE A 56 2.67 3.05 -0.14
N PHE A 57 1.51 3.69 0.02
CA PHE A 57 1.39 5.14 -0.15
C PHE A 57 2.15 5.93 0.88
N ALA A 58 2.19 5.48 2.14
CA ALA A 58 3.03 6.11 3.15
C ALA A 58 4.50 6.13 2.72
N LEU A 59 5.01 5.00 2.24
CA LEU A 59 6.39 4.93 1.73
C LEU A 59 6.59 5.81 0.49
N ALA A 60 5.64 5.80 -0.46
CA ALA A 60 5.71 6.65 -1.64
C ALA A 60 5.77 8.14 -1.27
N ILE A 61 4.96 8.58 -0.31
CA ILE A 61 4.96 9.96 0.18
C ILE A 61 6.29 10.28 0.86
N ILE A 62 6.83 9.40 1.70
CA ILE A 62 8.15 9.57 2.33
C ILE A 62 9.24 9.80 1.28
N VAL A 63 9.28 8.95 0.24
CA VAL A 63 10.31 9.00 -0.79
C VAL A 63 10.17 10.21 -1.71
N VAL A 64 8.94 10.54 -2.12
CA VAL A 64 8.67 11.58 -3.12
C VAL A 64 8.67 12.98 -2.50
N SER A 65 8.12 13.15 -1.30
CA SER A 65 7.97 14.48 -0.71
C SER A 65 9.26 15.04 -0.12
N GLY A 66 10.11 14.19 0.46
CA GLY A 66 11.26 14.64 1.26
C GLY A 66 10.87 15.49 2.49
N ASP A 67 9.58 15.59 2.82
CA ASP A 67 9.05 16.43 3.89
C ASP A 67 8.69 15.58 5.12
N LEU A 68 9.20 16.00 6.29
CA LEU A 68 9.01 15.25 7.53
C LEU A 68 7.56 15.25 7.99
N LEU A 69 6.85 16.38 7.85
CA LEU A 69 5.46 16.49 8.28
C LEU A 69 4.55 15.61 7.41
N ALA A 70 4.69 15.68 6.09
CA ALA A 70 3.98 14.84 5.15
C ALA A 70 4.23 13.35 5.42
N SER A 71 5.48 12.98 5.69
CA SER A 71 5.89 11.62 6.05
C SER A 71 5.17 11.09 7.31
N VAL A 72 5.16 11.88 8.38
CA VAL A 72 4.49 11.52 9.64
C VAL A 72 2.98 11.39 9.42
N LEU A 73 2.36 12.36 8.72
CA LEU A 73 0.93 12.33 8.43
C LEU A 73 0.54 11.10 7.59
N ALA A 74 1.37 10.73 6.62
CA ALA A 74 1.13 9.55 5.79
C ALA A 74 1.24 8.24 6.57
N LEU A 75 2.21 8.13 7.49
CA LEU A 75 2.34 6.98 8.39
C LEU A 75 1.16 6.87 9.36
N LEU A 76 0.71 8.00 9.93
CA LEU A 76 -0.49 8.04 10.79
C LEU A 76 -1.73 7.60 10.01
N LEU A 77 -1.90 8.08 8.78
CA LEU A 77 -3.01 7.68 7.92
C LEU A 77 -2.96 6.18 7.60
N ALA A 78 -1.78 5.63 7.28
CA ALA A 78 -1.61 4.20 7.06
C ALA A 78 -1.95 3.37 8.31
N ALA A 79 -1.56 3.86 9.51
CA ALA A 79 -1.92 3.24 10.77
C ALA A 79 -3.43 3.26 11.04
N LEU A 80 -4.11 4.38 10.78
CA LEU A 80 -5.58 4.48 10.88
C LEU A 80 -6.29 3.54 9.89
N ILE A 81 -5.78 3.43 8.66
CA ILE A 81 -6.30 2.47 7.68
C ILE A 81 -6.16 1.04 8.23
N ALA A 82 -4.98 0.67 8.76
CA ALA A 82 -4.75 -0.64 9.36
C ALA A 82 -5.66 -0.91 10.56
N GLN A 83 -5.75 0.04 11.50
CA GLN A 83 -6.57 -0.07 12.72
C GLN A 83 -8.06 -0.22 12.38
N SER A 84 -8.57 0.56 11.41
CA SER A 84 -9.96 0.44 10.96
C SER A 84 -10.31 -0.94 10.37
N ARG A 85 -9.33 -1.70 9.84
CA ARG A 85 -9.59 -3.05 9.32
C ARG A 85 -9.71 -4.09 10.44
N VAL A 86 -8.98 -3.90 11.53
CA VAL A 86 -9.08 -4.73 12.74
C VAL A 86 -10.38 -4.40 13.49
N GLU A 87 -10.66 -3.11 13.69
CA GLU A 87 -11.83 -2.64 14.43
C GLU A 87 -13.15 -3.08 13.78
N ALA A 88 -13.22 -3.05 12.45
CA ALA A 88 -14.38 -3.53 11.70
C ALA A 88 -14.56 -5.06 11.73
N ASN A 89 -13.68 -5.81 12.45
CA ASN A 89 -13.63 -7.27 12.46
C ASN A 89 -13.56 -7.90 11.04
N ILE A 90 -13.07 -7.14 10.07
CA ILE A 90 -12.91 -7.60 8.69
C ILE A 90 -11.64 -8.43 8.56
N HIS A 91 -10.54 -7.98 9.18
CA HIS A 91 -9.24 -8.63 9.13
C HIS A 91 -8.66 -8.87 10.52
N SER A 92 -7.90 -9.96 10.69
CA SER A 92 -7.14 -10.16 11.93
C SER A 92 -5.87 -9.30 11.97
N TRP A 93 -5.33 -9.04 13.16
CA TRP A 93 -4.05 -8.34 13.34
C TRP A 93 -2.93 -8.92 12.47
N ARG A 94 -2.88 -10.25 12.33
CA ARG A 94 -1.86 -10.93 11.50
C ARG A 94 -2.01 -10.58 10.02
N GLU A 95 -3.25 -10.58 9.51
CA GLU A 95 -3.53 -10.26 8.10
C GLU A 95 -3.22 -8.79 7.76
N VAL A 96 -3.45 -7.90 8.72
CA VAL A 96 -3.10 -6.47 8.60
C VAL A 96 -1.59 -6.30 8.58
N VAL A 97 -0.86 -6.91 9.51
CA VAL A 97 0.61 -6.86 9.54
C VAL A 97 1.22 -7.40 8.25
N LEU A 98 0.76 -8.57 7.78
CA LEU A 98 1.24 -9.15 6.52
C LEU A 98 0.97 -8.24 5.32
N GLY A 99 -0.21 -7.62 5.27
CA GLY A 99 -0.56 -6.64 4.24
C GLY A 99 0.36 -5.42 4.28
N SER A 100 0.54 -4.82 5.46
CA SER A 100 1.43 -3.68 5.65
C SER A 100 2.88 -3.98 5.22
N LEU A 101 3.42 -5.14 5.60
CA LEU A 101 4.76 -5.58 5.19
C LEU A 101 4.88 -5.75 3.67
N LEU A 102 3.86 -6.32 3.02
CA LEU A 102 3.82 -6.40 1.56
C LEU A 102 3.86 -5.00 0.92
N GLY A 103 3.05 -4.07 1.43
CA GLY A 103 3.00 -2.69 0.93
C GLY A 103 4.33 -1.97 1.03
N VAL A 104 4.96 -2.01 2.21
CA VAL A 104 6.30 -1.42 2.43
C VAL A 104 7.34 -2.10 1.57
N GLY A 105 7.40 -3.43 1.57
CA GLY A 105 8.41 -4.20 0.85
C GLY A 105 8.34 -3.98 -0.66
N LEU A 106 7.13 -3.98 -1.23
CA LEU A 106 6.94 -3.74 -2.65
C LEU A 106 7.25 -2.29 -3.04
N GLY A 107 6.80 -1.32 -2.24
CA GLY A 107 7.15 0.08 -2.47
C GLY A 107 8.66 0.29 -2.42
N ALA A 108 9.35 -0.29 -1.44
CA ALA A 108 10.79 -0.19 -1.30
C ALA A 108 11.50 -0.78 -2.53
N LEU A 109 11.06 -1.95 -3.01
CA LEU A 109 11.60 -2.58 -4.22
C LEU A 109 11.40 -1.71 -5.46
N ILE A 110 10.18 -1.19 -5.67
CA ILE A 110 9.86 -0.37 -6.84
C ILE A 110 10.69 0.91 -6.84
N PHE A 111 10.73 1.65 -5.73
CA PHE A 111 11.50 2.89 -5.65
C PHE A 111 13.01 2.65 -5.66
N TRP A 112 13.49 1.48 -5.25
CA TRP A 112 14.89 1.10 -5.39
C TRP A 112 15.28 0.83 -6.85
N LEU A 113 14.39 0.23 -7.65
CA LEU A 113 14.59 -0.01 -9.08
C LEU A 113 14.31 1.21 -9.97
N THR A 114 13.57 2.18 -9.46
CA THR A 114 13.18 3.38 -10.23
C THR A 114 14.35 4.36 -10.28
N PRO A 115 14.84 4.74 -11.48
CA PRO A 115 15.84 5.78 -11.62
C PRO A 115 15.33 7.11 -11.06
N ARG A 116 16.18 7.82 -10.31
CA ARG A 116 15.88 9.14 -9.74
C ARG A 116 16.16 10.26 -10.71
#